data_AF-A0A378N712-F1
#
_entry.id   AF-A0A378N712-F1
#
_cell.length_a   1.000
_cell.length_b   1.000
_cell.length_c   1.000
_cell.angle_alpha   90.00
_cell.angle_beta   90.00
_cell.angle_gamma   90.00
#
_symmetry.space_group_name_H-M   'P 1'
#
loop_
_entity.id
_entity.type
_entity.pdbx_description
1 polymer ?
#
loop_
_entity_poly.entity_id
_entity_poly.type
_entity_poly.pdbx_seq_one_letter_code
_entity_poly.pdbx_strand_id
1 'polypeptide(L)' 'MGFSSQKRNVLLTLGALEAVLLSHKVKVPSGDAVAAALAVYKEADK' A
#
# COMPACT_ATOMS: atom_id res chain seq x y z
N MET A 1 -3.03 22.77 0.11
CA MET A 1 -3.40 21.36 -0.07
C MET A 1 -2.48 20.54 0.82
N GLY A 2 -2.99 20.04 1.95
CA GLY A 2 -2.20 19.33 2.95
C GLY A 2 -1.60 18.07 2.36
N PHE A 3 -0.31 17.85 2.57
CA PHE A 3 0.44 16.70 2.07
C PHE A 3 -0.13 15.42 2.68
N SER A 4 -1.10 14.77 2.01
CA SER A 4 -1.81 13.59 2.50
C SER A 4 -1.01 12.29 2.29
N SER A 5 0.31 12.36 2.39
CA SER A 5 1.21 11.20 2.35
C SER A 5 1.47 10.64 3.74
N GLN A 6 0.49 10.74 4.64
CA GLN A 6 0.57 10.04 5.93
C GLN A 6 0.72 8.54 5.67
N LYS A 7 1.67 7.88 6.35
CA LYS A 7 1.96 6.44 6.20
C LYS A 7 0.68 5.59 6.19
N ARG A 8 -0.29 5.94 7.06
CA ARG A 8 -1.61 5.29 7.16
C ARG A 8 -2.43 5.37 5.87
N ASN A 9 -2.49 6.54 5.24
CA ASN A 9 -3.32 6.74 4.04
C ASN A 9 -2.76 5.93 2.86
N VAL A 10 -1.43 5.89 2.74
CA VAL A 10 -0.75 5.10 1.70
C VAL A 10 -1.03 3.62 1.88
N LEU A 11 -0.87 3.08 3.10
CA LEU A 11 -1.16 1.68 3.40
C LEU A 11 -2.65 1.33 3.12
N LEU A 12 -3.57 2.22 3.50
CA LEU A 12 -5.00 2.04 3.24
C LEU A 12 -5.30 2.00 1.74
N THR A 13 -4.73 2.93 0.96
CA THR A 13 -4.93 2.95 -0.49
C THR A 13 -4.36 1.72 -1.17
N LEU A 14 -3.18 1.23 -0.77
CA LEU A 14 -2.57 0.05 -1.36
C LEU A 14 -3.39 -1.22 -1.08
N GLY A 15 -3.82 -1.41 0.17
CA GLY A 15 -4.67 -2.54 0.54
C GLY A 15 -6.05 -2.50 -0.13
N ALA A 16 -6.68 -1.32 -0.19
CA ALA A 16 -7.98 -1.16 -0.83
C ALA A 16 -7.90 -1.38 -2.35
N LEU A 17 -6.86 -0.85 -3.00
CA LEU A 17 -6.65 -1.02 -4.44
C LEU A 17 -6.41 -2.48 -4.80
N GLU A 18 -5.56 -3.18 -4.02
CA GLU A 18 -5.32 -4.60 -4.22
C GLU A 18 -6.60 -5.43 -4.08
N ALA A 19 -7.43 -5.16 -3.07
CA ALA A 19 -8.71 -5.83 -2.89
C ALA A 19 -9.65 -5.64 -4.10
N VAL A 20 -9.66 -4.45 -4.70
CA VAL A 20 -10.43 -4.17 -5.92
C VAL A 20 -9.83 -4.90 -7.13
N LEU A 21 -8.51 -4.90 -7.29
CA LEU A 21 -7.88 -5.62 -8.40
C LEU A 21 -8.13 -7.13 -8.33
N LEU A 22 -8.05 -7.71 -7.13
CA LEU A 22 -8.40 -9.10 -6.88
C LEU A 22 -9.88 -9.39 -7.15
N SER A 23 -10.80 -8.49 -6.78
CA SER A 23 -12.23 -8.66 -7.07
C SER A 23 -12.54 -8.66 -8.57
N HIS A 24 -11.76 -7.90 -9.35
CA HIS A 24 -11.81 -7.90 -10.82
C HIS A 24 -11.02 -9.05 -11.47
N LYS A 25 -10.53 -10.03 -10.69
CA LYS A 25 -9.73 -11.19 -11.15
C LYS A 25 -8.43 -10.80 -11.86
N VAL A 26 -7.90 -9.62 -11.57
CA VAL A 26 -6.57 -9.22 -12.05
C VAL A 26 -5.52 -10.01 -11.29
N LYS A 27 -4.54 -10.57 -12.02
CA LYS A 27 -3.41 -11.27 -11.40
C LYS A 27 -2.45 -10.23 -10.82
N VAL A 28 -2.50 -10.05 -9.52
CA VAL A 28 -1.55 -9.25 -8.75
C VAL A 28 -0.90 -10.11 -7.66
N PRO A 29 0.38 -9.86 -7.33
CA PRO A 29 1.03 -10.53 -6.21
C PRO A 29 0.47 -9.99 -4.89
N SER A 30 -0.39 -10.79 -4.25
CA SER A 30 -1.13 -10.39 -3.05
C SER A 30 -0.21 -10.07 -1.88
N GLY A 31 -0.36 -8.88 -1.30
CA GLY A 31 0.35 -8.43 -0.11
C GLY A 31 1.69 -7.75 -0.37
N ASP A 32 2.26 -7.90 -1.56
CA ASP A 32 3.60 -7.36 -1.89
C ASP A 32 3.62 -5.83 -1.85
N ALA A 33 2.54 -5.18 -2.32
CA ALA A 33 2.44 -3.72 -2.35
C ALA A 33 2.51 -3.11 -0.94
N VAL A 34 1.78 -3.68 0.01
CA VAL A 34 1.75 -3.23 1.41
C VAL A 34 3.06 -3.55 2.10
N ALA A 35 3.63 -4.75 1.87
CA ALA A 35 4.91 -5.16 2.44
C ALA A 35 6.06 -4.25 1.98
N ALA A 36 6.12 -3.90 0.70
CA ALA A 36 7.11 -2.97 0.16
C ALA A 36 7.00 -1.58 0.80
N ALA A 37 5.78 -1.05 0.96
CA ALA A 37 5.57 0.24 1.62
C ALA A 37 6.03 0.21 3.09
N LEU A 38 5.74 -0.87 3.82
CA LEU A 38 6.19 -1.04 5.21
C LEU A 38 7.72 -1.14 5.31
N ALA A 39 8.38 -1.79 4.36
CA ALA A 39 9.85 -1.87 4.33
C ALA A 39 10.48 -0.48 4.22
N VAL A 40 10.01 0.35 3.27
CA VAL A 40 10.47 1.73 3.09
C VAL A 40 10.22 2.57 4.36
N TYR A 41 9.05 2.42 4.98
CA TYR A 41 8.75 3.14 6.22
C TYR A 41 9.57 2.70 7.41
N LYS A 42 10.06 1.46 7.42
CA LYS A 42 10.97 0.93 8.44
C LYS A 42 12.40 1.40 8.23
N GLU A 43 12.83 1.58 6.97
CA GLU A 43 14.13 2.14 6.63
C GLU A 43 14.20 3.64 6.91
N ALA A 44 13.13 4.39 6.62
CA ALA A 44 13.06 5.82 6.90
C ALA A 44 12.94 6.17 8.39
N ASP A 45 12.65 5.18 9.25
CA ASP A 45 12.58 5.34 10.72
C ASP A 45 13.93 5.04 11.41
N LYS A 46 14.93 4.56 10.66
CA LYS A 46 16.31 4.37 11.12
C LYS A 46 17.13 5.64 10.95
#